data_AF-A0A4V6NQF2-F1
#
_entry.id   AF-A0A4V6NQF2-F1
#
_cell.length_a   1.000
_cell.length_b   1.000
_cell.length_c   1.000
_cell.angle_alpha   90.00
_cell.angle_beta   90.00
_cell.angle_gamma   90.00
#
_symmetry.space_group_name_H-M   'P 1'
#
loop_
_entity.id
_entity.type
_entity.pdbx_description
1 polymer ?
#
loop_
_entity_poly.entity_id
_entity_poly.type
_entity_poly.pdbx_seq_one_letter_code
_entity_poly.pdbx_strand_id
1 'polypeptide(L)'
;MDNFDHGHSPFSTPMHASLFHVDAHQNIVKWSDGSLATTSYQIEDASFSLDKTDKGFIDYSDLHGGTLTKKKERPVPVFDDSRDYSNKGMIYAGRNIPEFCLKIHVLAESKDKSVGAIQLSKK
;
A
#
# COMPACT_ATOMS: atom_id res chain seq x y z
N MET A 1 -23.28 13.42 31.26
CA MET A 1 -22.98 14.22 30.04
C MET A 1 -21.48 14.29 30.05
N ASP A 2 -20.86 13.27 29.48
CA ASP A 2 -19.45 13.00 29.73
C ASP A 2 -18.68 13.43 28.49
N ASN A 3 -18.00 14.57 28.64
CA ASN A 3 -17.08 15.11 27.66
C ASN A 3 -15.88 14.16 27.54
N PHE A 4 -15.79 13.44 26.43
CA PHE A 4 -14.54 12.83 26.01
C PHE A 4 -13.66 13.93 25.41
N ASP A 5 -12.76 14.45 26.24
CA ASP A 5 -11.59 15.21 25.81
C ASP A 5 -10.66 14.26 25.04
N HIS A 6 -10.57 14.43 23.72
CA HIS A 6 -9.56 13.76 22.91
C HIS A 6 -8.22 14.45 23.15
N GLY A 7 -7.54 14.02 24.21
CA GLY A 7 -6.16 14.38 24.48
C GLY A 7 -5.29 14.11 23.25
N HIS A 8 -4.93 15.17 22.55
CA HIS A 8 -3.88 15.15 21.55
C HIS A 8 -2.56 14.83 22.25
N SER A 9 -2.19 13.55 22.26
CA SER A 9 -0.83 13.13 22.59
C SER A 9 0.12 13.71 21.53
N PRO A 10 1.19 14.43 21.91
CA PRO A 10 2.19 14.94 20.98
C PRO A 10 3.06 13.84 20.34
N PHE A 11 2.76 12.56 20.57
CA PHE A 11 3.47 11.39 20.03
C PHE A 11 2.63 10.55 19.05
N SER A 12 1.66 11.15 18.35
CA SER A 12 1.04 10.50 17.19
C SER A 12 2.00 10.55 16.00
N THR A 13 3.03 9.70 16.02
CA THR A 13 3.75 9.36 14.80
C THR A 13 2.81 8.50 13.95
N PRO A 14 2.70 8.73 12.63
CA PRO A 14 1.76 8.03 11.74
C PRO A 14 1.96 6.51 11.63
N MET A 15 2.90 5.97 12.40
CA MET A 15 3.41 4.60 12.38
C MET A 15 2.73 3.68 13.40
N HIS A 16 1.89 4.19 14.32
CA HIS A 16 1.40 3.43 15.49
C HIS A 16 -0.11 3.08 15.50
N ALA A 17 -0.88 3.37 14.46
CA ALA A 17 -2.29 2.92 14.41
C ALA A 17 -2.40 1.43 13.99
N SER A 18 -3.39 0.73 14.55
CA SER A 18 -3.40 -0.73 14.70
C SER A 18 -3.99 -1.53 13.53
N LEU A 19 -4.26 -0.92 12.38
CA LEU A 19 -4.81 -1.61 11.21
C LEU A 19 -4.36 -0.91 9.92
N PHE A 20 -3.30 -1.42 9.30
CA PHE A 20 -2.81 -0.89 8.03
C PHE A 20 -2.26 -1.98 7.11
N HIS A 21 -2.44 -1.79 5.80
CA HIS A 21 -1.85 -2.63 4.76
C HIS A 21 -0.37 -2.33 4.56
N VAL A 22 0.40 -3.35 4.15
CA VAL A 22 1.76 -3.20 3.63
C VAL A 22 1.67 -3.16 2.11
N ASP A 23 2.33 -2.18 1.50
CA ASP A 23 2.27 -1.95 0.07
C ASP A 23 3.39 -2.68 -0.68
N ALA A 24 3.03 -3.57 -1.59
CA ALA A 24 3.97 -4.26 -2.47
C ALA A 24 4.67 -3.31 -3.47
N HIS A 25 4.05 -2.16 -3.80
CA HIS A 25 4.44 -1.24 -4.87
C HIS A 25 4.48 0.21 -4.39
N GLN A 26 5.64 0.68 -3.93
CA GLN A 26 5.75 1.99 -3.28
C GLN A 26 5.87 3.19 -4.23
N ASN A 27 5.30 3.08 -5.43
CA ASN A 27 5.34 4.16 -6.41
C ASN A 27 4.35 5.25 -6.07
N ILE A 28 4.80 6.50 -6.19
CA ILE A 28 3.97 7.66 -5.89
C ILE A 28 3.05 7.96 -7.07
N VAL A 29 1.75 7.87 -6.81
CA VAL A 29 0.69 8.29 -7.71
C VAL A 29 0.46 9.80 -7.57
N LYS A 30 0.40 10.49 -8.70
CA LYS A 30 0.21 11.95 -8.79
C LYS A 30 -0.96 12.28 -9.72
N TRP A 31 -1.67 13.34 -9.40
CA TRP A 31 -2.63 13.99 -10.29
C TRP A 31 -1.93 14.54 -11.53
N SER A 32 -2.72 14.77 -12.59
CA SER A 32 -2.26 15.36 -13.85
C SER A 32 -1.64 16.75 -13.68
N ASP A 33 -1.99 17.47 -12.61
CA ASP A 33 -1.38 18.75 -12.22
C ASP A 33 -0.06 18.61 -11.45
N GLY A 34 0.38 17.37 -11.18
CA GLY A 34 1.60 17.04 -10.45
C GLY A 34 1.47 16.97 -8.93
N SER A 35 0.29 17.29 -8.37
CA SER A 35 0.02 17.18 -6.93
C SER A 35 -0.08 15.71 -6.49
N LEU A 36 0.22 15.44 -5.21
CA LEU A 36 0.20 14.09 -4.67
C LEU A 36 -1.25 13.59 -4.50
N ALA A 37 -1.55 12.40 -5.01
CA ALA A 37 -2.82 11.74 -4.73
C ALA A 37 -2.86 11.24 -3.29
N THR A 38 -4.06 11.20 -2.68
CA THR A 38 -4.25 10.73 -1.29
C THR A 38 -3.78 9.29 -1.09
N THR A 39 -3.50 8.92 0.16
CA THR A 39 -2.97 7.59 0.54
C THR A 39 -3.80 6.41 0.00
N SER A 40 -5.13 6.57 -0.12
CA SER A 40 -6.01 5.54 -0.67
C SER A 40 -5.68 5.15 -2.12
N TYR A 41 -5.19 6.09 -2.94
CA TYR A 41 -4.77 5.83 -4.32
C TYR A 41 -3.36 5.26 -4.40
N GLN A 42 -2.54 5.49 -3.37
CA GLN A 42 -1.19 4.93 -3.32
C GLN A 42 -1.26 3.41 -3.13
N ILE A 43 -2.07 2.95 -2.16
CA ILE A 43 -2.13 1.54 -1.74
C ILE A 43 -3.07 0.64 -2.58
N GLU A 44 -3.58 1.12 -3.72
CA GLU A 44 -4.53 0.38 -4.57
C GLU A 44 -3.98 -0.98 -5.02
N ASP A 45 -2.68 -1.09 -5.24
CA ASP A 45 -1.98 -2.31 -5.67
C ASP A 45 -1.05 -2.86 -4.59
N ALA A 46 -1.42 -2.66 -3.33
CA ALA A 46 -0.68 -3.18 -2.18
C ALA A 46 -0.56 -4.73 -2.16
N SER A 47 -1.42 -5.43 -2.91
CA SER A 47 -1.46 -6.89 -2.94
C SER A 47 -0.20 -7.52 -3.55
N PHE A 48 0.38 -8.47 -2.83
CA PHE A 48 1.40 -9.38 -3.34
C PHE A 48 0.74 -10.44 -4.21
N SER A 49 1.18 -10.61 -5.45
CA SER A 49 0.60 -11.59 -6.40
C SER A 49 1.60 -12.02 -7.47
N LEU A 50 1.25 -13.05 -8.23
CA LEU A 50 2.05 -13.57 -9.35
C LEU A 50 1.83 -12.77 -10.65
N ASP A 51 0.77 -11.97 -10.70
CA ASP A 51 0.38 -11.18 -11.85
C ASP A 51 0.90 -9.73 -11.78
N LYS A 52 0.93 -9.09 -12.95
CA LYS A 52 1.16 -7.64 -13.05
C LYS A 52 -0.09 -6.90 -12.57
N THR A 53 0.11 -5.71 -12.01
CA THR A 53 -1.00 -4.81 -11.70
C THR A 53 -1.62 -4.31 -13.01
N ASP A 54 -2.92 -4.02 -12.96
CA ASP A 54 -3.62 -3.45 -14.11
C ASP A 54 -3.32 -1.96 -14.28
N LYS A 55 -3.52 -1.45 -15.50
CA LYS A 55 -3.39 -0.02 -15.75
C LYS A 55 -4.66 0.65 -15.22
N GLY A 56 -4.52 1.48 -14.20
CA GLY A 56 -5.60 2.31 -13.67
C GLY A 56 -5.70 3.66 -14.37
N PHE A 57 -6.93 4.13 -14.61
CA PHE A 57 -7.20 5.50 -15.02
C PHE A 57 -8.45 6.01 -14.28
N ILE A 58 -8.32 7.16 -13.63
CA ILE A 58 -9.42 7.85 -12.95
C ILE A 58 -9.53 9.24 -13.55
N ASP A 59 -10.73 9.59 -14.00
CA ASP A 59 -11.04 10.91 -14.53
C ASP A 59 -11.97 11.66 -13.59
N TYR A 60 -11.42 12.66 -12.90
CA TYR A 60 -12.16 13.60 -12.07
C TYR A 60 -12.08 15.02 -12.65
N SER A 61 -11.89 15.15 -13.98
CA SER A 61 -11.84 16.44 -14.66
C SER A 61 -13.09 17.26 -14.39
N ASP A 62 -14.26 16.62 -14.32
CA ASP A 62 -15.54 17.28 -14.04
C ASP A 62 -15.69 17.75 -12.58
N LEU A 63 -14.95 17.16 -11.64
CA LEU A 63 -15.05 17.48 -10.21
C LEU A 63 -14.00 18.51 -9.77
N HIS A 64 -12.76 18.39 -10.27
CA HIS A 64 -11.65 19.26 -9.87
C HIS A 64 -10.59 19.46 -10.96
N GLY A 65 -10.86 19.08 -12.21
CA GLY A 65 -9.93 19.29 -13.33
C GLY A 65 -8.73 18.34 -13.36
N GLY A 66 -8.76 17.24 -12.60
CA GLY A 66 -7.64 16.32 -12.42
C GLY A 66 -7.91 14.91 -12.94
N THR A 67 -6.86 14.27 -13.47
CA THR A 67 -6.86 12.85 -13.80
C THR A 67 -5.73 12.11 -13.08
N LEU A 68 -5.93 10.81 -12.81
CA LEU A 68 -4.88 9.91 -12.32
C LEU A 68 -4.63 8.83 -13.34
N THR A 69 -3.35 8.57 -13.62
CA THR A 69 -2.92 7.42 -14.40
C THR A 69 -1.96 6.58 -13.58
N LYS A 70 -2.30 5.32 -13.35
CA LYS A 70 -1.42 4.34 -12.73
C LYS A 70 -0.86 3.41 -13.80
N LYS A 71 0.45 3.23 -13.81
CA LYS A 71 1.13 2.34 -14.76
C LYS A 71 1.05 0.91 -14.26
N LYS A 72 1.12 -0.05 -15.18
CA LYS A 72 1.27 -1.47 -14.82
C LYS A 72 2.61 -1.67 -14.11
N GLU A 73 2.56 -2.38 -13.00
CA GLU A 73 3.73 -2.74 -12.20
C GLU A 73 4.07 -4.22 -12.39
N ARG A 74 5.31 -4.58 -12.05
CA ARG A 74 5.78 -5.96 -12.15
C ARG A 74 5.21 -6.78 -10.99
N PRO A 75 5.04 -8.10 -11.14
CA PRO A 75 4.57 -8.92 -10.03
C PRO A 75 5.53 -8.86 -8.83
N VAL A 76 4.96 -8.78 -7.64
CA VAL A 76 5.70 -8.84 -6.37
C VAL A 76 5.06 -9.95 -5.53
N PRO A 77 5.54 -11.20 -5.63
CA PRO A 77 4.89 -12.34 -4.99
C PRO A 77 5.38 -12.61 -3.56
N VAL A 78 6.43 -11.90 -3.11
CA VAL A 78 7.07 -12.15 -1.81
C VAL A 78 7.05 -10.89 -0.97
N PHE A 79 6.37 -10.97 0.17
CA PHE A 79 6.66 -10.14 1.32
C PHE A 79 7.87 -10.71 2.05
N ASP A 80 8.82 -9.84 2.34
CA ASP A 80 10.07 -10.12 3.06
C ASP A 80 10.29 -8.97 4.04
N ASP A 81 10.25 -9.25 5.35
CA ASP A 81 10.30 -8.22 6.39
C ASP A 81 11.65 -7.48 6.50
N SER A 82 12.69 -7.97 5.82
CA SER A 82 13.98 -7.28 5.69
C SER A 82 14.00 -6.16 4.63
N ARG A 83 12.91 -6.01 3.84
CA ARG A 83 12.80 -4.94 2.84
C ARG A 83 12.30 -3.64 3.46
N ASP A 84 12.73 -2.52 2.88
CA ASP A 84 12.22 -1.20 3.22
C ASP A 84 10.81 -1.01 2.63
N TYR A 85 9.79 -0.99 3.49
CA TYR A 85 8.41 -0.64 3.12
C TYR A 85 8.03 0.80 3.51
N SER A 86 9.03 1.66 3.78
CA SER A 86 8.80 3.10 3.93
C SER A 86 8.60 3.79 2.58
N ASN A 87 7.60 4.66 2.47
CA ASN A 87 7.34 5.43 1.26
C ASN A 87 7.91 6.84 1.44
N LYS A 88 9.12 7.08 0.91
CA LYS A 88 9.88 8.34 1.13
C LYS A 88 9.17 9.59 0.61
N GLY A 89 8.33 9.48 -0.41
CA GLY A 89 7.56 10.63 -0.90
C GLY A 89 6.15 10.76 -0.34
N MET A 90 5.70 9.79 0.48
CA MET A 90 4.49 9.92 1.28
C MET A 90 4.61 9.08 2.56
N ILE A 91 5.13 9.68 3.63
CA ILE A 91 5.43 8.99 4.89
C ILE A 91 4.20 8.30 5.53
N TYR A 92 2.99 8.79 5.25
CA TYR A 92 1.73 8.22 5.74
C TYR A 92 1.28 6.96 4.99
N ALA A 93 1.85 6.70 3.80
CA ALA A 93 1.57 5.52 2.99
C ALA A 93 2.54 4.36 3.30
N GLY A 94 3.72 4.66 3.85
CA GLY A 94 4.73 3.66 4.20
C GLY A 94 4.49 2.94 5.52
N ARG A 95 5.17 1.81 5.71
CA ARG A 95 5.20 1.06 6.97
C ARG A 95 6.62 0.74 7.39
N ASN A 96 6.87 0.92 8.68
CA ASN A 96 8.06 0.38 9.31
C ASN A 96 7.73 -1.04 9.80
N ILE A 97 8.43 -2.03 9.27
CA ILE A 97 8.19 -3.43 9.56
C ILE A 97 9.29 -3.92 10.51
N PRO A 98 8.94 -4.50 11.67
CA PRO A 98 9.94 -5.14 12.52
C PRO A 98 10.49 -6.39 11.83
N GLU A 99 11.82 -6.55 11.86
CA GLU A 99 12.51 -7.69 11.23
C GLU A 99 12.45 -8.94 12.13
N PHE A 100 11.74 -9.96 11.66
CA PHE A 100 11.62 -11.28 12.28
C PHE A 100 12.13 -12.41 11.38
N CYS A 101 12.82 -12.08 10.29
CA CYS A 101 13.24 -13.00 9.22
C CYS A 101 12.06 -13.74 8.57
N LEU A 102 10.89 -13.12 8.56
CA LEU A 102 9.65 -13.66 8.04
C LEU A 102 9.52 -13.39 6.53
N LYS A 103 9.12 -14.43 5.80
CA LYS A 103 8.70 -14.30 4.41
C LYS A 103 7.34 -14.92 4.18
N ILE A 104 6.49 -14.21 3.45
CA ILE A 104 5.19 -14.67 2.96
C ILE A 104 5.28 -14.69 1.44
N HIS A 105 5.21 -15.88 0.84
CA HIS A 105 5.37 -16.08 -0.60
C HIS A 105 4.09 -16.62 -1.21
N VAL A 106 3.53 -15.91 -2.19
CA VAL A 106 2.46 -16.41 -3.06
C VAL A 106 3.06 -17.42 -4.02
N LEU A 107 2.69 -18.69 -3.89
CA LEU A 107 3.21 -19.79 -4.72
C LEU A 107 2.36 -20.07 -5.94
N ALA A 108 1.04 -19.94 -5.81
CA ALA A 108 0.07 -20.22 -6.87
C ALA A 108 -1.23 -19.45 -6.63
N GLU A 109 -1.95 -19.15 -7.71
CA GLU A 109 -3.27 -18.51 -7.69
C GLU A 109 -4.20 -19.25 -8.66
N SER A 110 -5.48 -19.37 -8.33
CA SER A 110 -6.48 -19.90 -9.24
C SER A 110 -6.71 -18.94 -10.42
N LYS A 111 -7.19 -19.46 -11.55
CA LYS A 111 -7.40 -18.67 -12.78
C LYS A 111 -8.35 -17.48 -12.59
N ASP A 112 -9.34 -17.62 -11.72
CA ASP A 112 -10.32 -16.60 -11.36
C ASP A 112 -9.92 -15.77 -10.13
N LYS A 113 -8.72 -16.00 -9.58
CA LYS A 113 -8.15 -15.33 -8.39
C LYS A 113 -8.96 -15.52 -7.10
N SER A 114 -9.85 -16.51 -7.05
CA SER A 114 -10.63 -16.82 -5.84
C SER A 114 -9.84 -17.58 -4.77
N VAL A 115 -8.74 -18.25 -5.13
CA VAL A 115 -7.91 -19.05 -4.22
C VAL A 115 -6.42 -18.79 -4.46
N GLY A 116 -5.65 -18.65 -3.38
CA GLY A 116 -4.20 -18.54 -3.40
C GLY A 116 -3.52 -19.58 -2.51
N ALA A 117 -2.35 -20.06 -2.92
CA ALA A 117 -1.46 -20.90 -2.11
C ALA A 117 -0.32 -20.04 -1.57
N ILE A 118 -0.18 -19.99 -0.24
CA ILE A 118 0.81 -19.16 0.44
C ILE A 118 1.80 -20.04 1.20
N GLN A 119 3.09 -19.75 1.05
CA GLN A 119 4.14 -20.27 1.91
C GLN A 119 4.55 -19.24 2.95
N LEU A 120 4.44 -19.63 4.22
CA LEU A 120 5.03 -18.92 5.34
C LEU A 120 6.38 -19.54 5.66
N SER A 121 7.43 -18.73 5.78
CA SER A 121 8.75 -19.22 6.18
C SER A 121 9.47 -18.23 7.08
N LYS A 122 10.31 -18.78 7.95
CA LYS A 122 11.23 -18.03 8.80
C LYS A 122 12.65 -18.56 8.54
N LYS A 123 13.61 -17.66 8.32
CA LYS A 123 15.03 -18.02 8.21
C LYS A 123 15.77 -17.83 9.53
#